data_AF-A0A0U4A654-F1
#
_entry.id   AF-A0A0U4A654-F1
#
_cell.length_a   1.000
_cell.length_b   1.000
_cell.length_c   1.000
_cell.angle_alpha   90.00
_cell.angle_beta   90.00
_cell.angle_gamma   90.00
#
_symmetry.space_group_name_H-M   'P 1'
#
loop_
_entity.id
_entity.type
_entity.pdbx_description
1 polymer ?
#
loop_
_entity_poly.entity_id
_entity_poly.type
_entity_poly.pdbx_seq_one_letter_code
_entity_poly.pdbx_strand_id
1 'polypeptide(L)'
;MRIPIFFPALALVLLGGRAAQAQDVGPRQLGAPPTMPPPARPRTAPAPRQLDAVPVAPPDTTRRATVTTPLPGPMSAPAPVYAPTPPGRLPGNNTRAARFQVGLKNGLVYNASDVETKTPLFGRSYLLLDGQRKFDLNEVGFYEDETGHYVRTTLPGSSRESTLRRDKTGRISLYSITTSQYSSGPGGFGYPGYGGYGYGGYGMGGMGYPYNGYRTVKTEYFSKDNGPIQSLSTRNLMLATSDNAGAQQLLMESRRYQQITVGSYVVGGGLLIAGLLQSLQPTDNGRSISPMVYAAIPVLIVPIVLQSKQASNQRQAIALYNAGK
;
A
#
# COMPACT_ATOMS: atom_id res chain seq x y z
N MET A 1 49.79 17.72 29.67
CA MET A 1 48.88 16.62 29.27
C MET A 1 48.12 17.04 28.04
N ARG A 2 48.29 16.32 26.92
CA ARG A 2 47.66 16.61 25.62
C ARG A 2 46.53 15.62 25.38
N ILE A 3 45.34 16.10 25.04
CA ILE A 3 44.16 15.28 24.70
C ILE A 3 44.12 15.14 23.17
N PRO A 4 44.03 13.93 22.60
CA PRO A 4 43.88 13.76 21.17
C PRO A 4 42.40 13.91 20.75
N ILE A 5 42.17 14.74 19.74
CA ILE A 5 40.88 14.92 19.07
C ILE A 5 40.75 13.80 18.03
N PHE A 6 39.84 12.85 18.26
CA PHE A 6 39.41 11.89 17.26
C PHE A 6 38.29 12.50 16.41
N PHE A 7 38.59 12.82 15.15
CA PHE A 7 37.59 13.00 14.09
C PHE A 7 37.27 11.63 13.49
N PRO A 8 36.03 11.12 13.52
CA PRO A 8 35.66 10.00 12.68
C PRO A 8 35.29 10.50 11.28
N ALA A 9 35.98 9.94 10.30
CA ALA A 9 35.68 10.04 8.89
C ALA A 9 34.25 9.55 8.61
N LEU A 10 33.41 10.43 8.04
CA LEU A 10 32.13 10.07 7.44
C LEU A 10 32.17 10.43 5.95
N ALA A 11 32.98 9.69 5.21
CA ALA A 11 33.07 9.73 3.77
C ALA A 11 33.29 8.30 3.27
N LEU A 12 32.20 7.60 2.89
CA LEU A 12 32.14 6.66 1.75
C LEU A 12 30.82 5.84 1.73
N VAL A 13 29.68 6.40 1.30
CA VAL A 13 28.58 5.59 0.71
C VAL A 13 27.85 6.41 -0.37
N LEU A 14 28.54 6.68 -1.47
CA LEU A 14 27.93 7.19 -2.72
C LEU A 14 28.62 6.53 -3.92
N LEU A 15 28.46 5.21 -4.06
CA LEU A 15 28.89 4.48 -5.25
C LEU A 15 27.87 3.38 -5.53
N GLY A 16 26.97 3.62 -6.49
CA GLY A 16 25.98 2.62 -6.88
C GLY A 16 24.85 3.11 -7.77
N GLY A 17 25.11 4.02 -8.70
CA GLY A 17 24.12 4.43 -9.71
C GLY A 17 24.82 4.63 -11.04
N ARG A 18 24.78 3.62 -11.92
CA ARG A 18 25.25 3.74 -13.31
C ARG A 18 24.40 4.81 -14.01
N ALA A 19 25.04 5.91 -14.38
CA ALA A 19 24.47 6.89 -15.29
C ALA A 19 24.32 6.23 -16.67
N ALA A 20 23.08 6.16 -17.15
CA ALA A 20 22.81 5.91 -18.56
C ALA A 20 23.34 7.11 -19.34
N GLN A 21 24.38 6.90 -20.16
CA GLN A 21 24.83 7.89 -21.12
C GLN A 21 23.77 8.00 -22.22
N ALA A 22 23.09 9.15 -22.26
CA ALA A 22 22.36 9.58 -23.44
C ALA A 22 23.37 10.19 -24.42
N GLN A 23 23.48 9.56 -25.59
CA GLN A 23 24.17 10.10 -26.76
C GLN A 23 23.41 11.28 -27.37
N ASP A 24 24.21 12.17 -27.96
CA ASP A 24 23.93 13.14 -29.02
C ASP A 24 22.97 14.31 -28.75
N VAL A 25 23.45 15.53 -29.04
CA VAL A 25 23.03 16.37 -30.18
C VAL A 25 23.87 17.66 -30.16
N GLY A 26 24.39 18.04 -31.33
CA GLY A 26 25.37 19.11 -31.56
C GLY A 26 24.91 20.57 -31.32
N PRO A 27 25.71 21.55 -31.79
CA PRO A 27 25.61 22.95 -31.36
C PRO A 27 24.35 23.64 -31.89
N ARG A 28 23.51 24.13 -30.98
CA ARG A 28 22.36 24.98 -31.31
C ARG A 28 22.80 26.43 -31.44
N GLN A 29 22.50 27.00 -32.60
CA GLN A 29 22.62 28.42 -32.91
C GLN A 29 21.65 29.24 -32.03
N LEU A 30 22.17 30.31 -31.42
CA LEU A 30 21.36 31.36 -30.79
C LEU A 30 20.61 32.15 -31.87
N GLY A 31 19.29 32.36 -31.70
CA GLY A 31 18.62 33.50 -32.34
C GLY A 31 17.27 33.29 -33.04
N ALA A 32 16.53 32.20 -32.82
CA ALA A 32 15.16 32.09 -33.36
C ALA A 32 14.09 32.29 -32.27
N PRO A 33 13.08 33.16 -32.47
CA PRO A 33 11.95 33.30 -31.54
C PRO A 33 11.10 32.01 -31.52
N PRO A 34 10.38 31.75 -30.41
CA PRO A 34 9.66 30.50 -30.20
C PRO A 34 8.50 30.36 -31.20
N THR A 35 8.64 29.44 -32.15
CA THR A 35 7.53 28.99 -33.00
C THR A 35 6.60 28.09 -32.20
N MET A 36 5.37 28.55 -31.96
CA MET A 36 4.32 27.73 -31.36
C MET A 36 3.97 26.55 -32.28
N PRO A 37 3.79 25.33 -31.75
CA PRO A 37 3.31 24.21 -32.54
C PRO A 37 1.85 24.46 -32.99
N PRO A 38 1.49 24.11 -34.24
CA PRO A 38 0.12 24.25 -34.72
C PRO A 38 -0.84 23.29 -33.98
N PRO A 39 -2.10 23.69 -33.81
CA PRO A 39 -3.11 22.85 -33.16
C PRO A 39 -3.29 21.53 -33.91
N ALA A 40 -3.23 20.42 -33.17
CA ALA A 40 -3.45 19.08 -33.69
C ALA A 40 -4.89 18.95 -34.22
N ARG A 41 -5.03 18.61 -35.50
CA ARG A 41 -6.33 18.31 -36.10
C ARG A 41 -6.94 17.04 -35.45
N PRO A 42 -8.26 16.99 -35.23
CA PRO A 42 -8.93 15.78 -34.79
C PRO A 42 -8.70 14.63 -35.77
N ARG A 43 -8.23 13.49 -35.28
CA ARG A 43 -8.20 12.25 -36.07
C ARG A 43 -9.64 11.77 -36.27
N THR A 44 -10.06 11.68 -37.52
CA THR A 44 -11.27 10.96 -37.93
C THR A 44 -11.17 9.50 -37.52
N ALA A 45 -12.20 9.02 -36.82
CA ALA A 45 -12.34 7.62 -36.42
C ALA A 45 -12.42 6.71 -37.66
N PRO A 46 -11.72 5.56 -37.69
CA PRO A 46 -11.87 4.58 -38.76
C PRO A 46 -13.26 3.94 -38.71
N ALA A 47 -13.89 3.81 -39.88
CA ALA A 47 -15.19 3.18 -40.08
C ALA A 47 -15.22 1.72 -39.56
N PRO A 48 -16.37 1.21 -39.09
CA PRO A 48 -16.51 -0.17 -38.64
C PRO A 48 -16.25 -1.16 -39.79
N ARG A 49 -15.34 -2.11 -39.56
CA ARG A 49 -15.15 -3.26 -40.44
C ARG A 49 -16.45 -4.04 -40.55
N GLN A 50 -16.93 -4.20 -41.78
CA GLN A 50 -17.99 -5.13 -42.13
C GLN A 50 -17.50 -6.56 -41.82
N LEU A 51 -18.38 -7.34 -41.20
CA LEU A 51 -18.21 -8.76 -40.94
C LEU A 51 -18.32 -9.50 -42.28
N ASP A 52 -17.20 -10.04 -42.76
CA ASP A 52 -17.22 -11.03 -43.83
C ASP A 52 -17.90 -12.30 -43.32
N ALA A 53 -18.97 -12.69 -44.03
CA ALA A 53 -19.73 -13.90 -43.79
C ALA A 53 -18.86 -15.14 -44.07
N VAL A 54 -18.72 -16.00 -43.06
CA VAL A 54 -18.06 -17.30 -43.21
C VAL A 54 -19.03 -18.26 -43.95
N PRO A 55 -18.58 -18.97 -45.01
CA PRO A 55 -19.39 -19.97 -45.69
C PRO A 55 -19.71 -21.16 -44.78
N VAL A 56 -20.98 -21.55 -44.78
CA VAL A 56 -21.48 -22.78 -44.14
C VAL A 56 -20.98 -23.99 -44.92
N ALA A 57 -20.22 -24.87 -44.27
CA ALA A 57 -19.84 -26.18 -44.79
C ALA A 57 -20.96 -27.22 -44.57
N PRO A 58 -21.15 -28.19 -45.49
CA PRO A 58 -22.20 -29.20 -45.41
C PRO A 58 -21.95 -30.25 -44.31
N PRO A 59 -23.01 -30.94 -43.83
CA PRO A 59 -22.90 -31.92 -42.77
C PRO A 59 -22.30 -33.25 -43.27
N ASP A 60 -21.10 -33.57 -42.81
CA ASP A 60 -20.48 -34.89 -43.02
C ASP A 60 -20.98 -35.89 -41.97
N THR A 61 -21.91 -36.75 -42.38
CA THR A 61 -22.34 -37.96 -41.66
C THR A 61 -21.45 -39.15 -42.00
N THR A 62 -20.31 -39.31 -41.33
CA THR A 62 -19.64 -40.63 -41.21
C THR A 62 -18.84 -40.77 -39.91
N ARG A 63 -19.49 -41.35 -38.91
CA ARG A 63 -19.05 -42.49 -38.07
C ARG A 63 -17.53 -42.72 -37.95
N ARG A 64 -16.94 -42.46 -36.77
CA ARG A 64 -15.77 -43.22 -36.28
C ARG A 64 -15.79 -43.41 -34.77
N ALA A 65 -15.42 -44.62 -34.38
CA ALA A 65 -15.56 -45.23 -33.08
C ALA A 65 -14.75 -44.55 -31.96
N THR A 66 -15.34 -44.60 -30.78
CA THR A 66 -14.80 -44.29 -29.45
C THR A 66 -13.60 -45.18 -29.13
N VAL A 67 -12.44 -44.56 -28.91
CA VAL A 67 -11.32 -45.12 -28.14
C VAL A 67 -11.17 -44.24 -26.91
N THR A 68 -11.69 -44.72 -25.78
CA THR A 68 -11.54 -44.12 -24.45
C THR A 68 -10.19 -44.52 -23.86
N THR A 69 -9.19 -43.65 -23.99
CA THR A 69 -8.02 -43.64 -23.10
C THR A 69 -8.36 -42.81 -21.85
N PRO A 70 -8.10 -43.31 -20.62
CA PRO A 70 -8.33 -42.53 -19.42
C PRO A 70 -7.31 -41.39 -19.32
N LEU A 71 -7.81 -40.15 -19.35
CA LEU A 71 -7.00 -38.97 -19.03
C LEU A 71 -6.56 -39.02 -17.56
N PRO A 72 -5.31 -38.65 -17.24
CA PRO A 72 -4.89 -38.39 -15.86
C PRO A 72 -5.76 -37.27 -15.29
N GLY A 73 -6.33 -37.54 -14.11
CA GLY A 73 -7.30 -36.67 -13.45
C GLY A 73 -6.76 -35.25 -13.24
N PRO A 74 -7.66 -34.25 -13.21
CA PRO A 74 -7.27 -32.87 -12.93
C PRO A 74 -6.60 -32.81 -11.57
N MET A 75 -5.35 -32.31 -11.54
CA MET A 75 -4.71 -31.93 -10.29
C MET A 75 -5.65 -30.98 -9.56
N SER A 76 -6.08 -31.38 -8.37
CA SER A 76 -6.85 -30.56 -7.45
C SER A 76 -6.15 -29.23 -7.26
N ALA A 77 -6.71 -28.17 -7.84
CA ALA A 77 -6.35 -26.81 -7.48
C ALA A 77 -6.53 -26.65 -5.96
N PRO A 78 -5.65 -25.91 -5.27
CA PRO A 78 -5.82 -25.65 -3.84
C PRO A 78 -7.21 -25.05 -3.59
N ALA A 79 -7.96 -25.69 -2.70
CA ALA A 79 -9.34 -25.34 -2.41
C ALA A 79 -9.46 -23.85 -2.04
N PRO A 80 -10.47 -23.13 -2.55
CA PRO A 80 -10.80 -21.81 -2.05
C PRO A 80 -11.12 -21.91 -0.55
N VAL A 81 -10.42 -21.13 0.26
CA VAL A 81 -10.42 -21.16 1.74
C VAL A 81 -11.77 -20.70 2.36
N TYR A 82 -12.79 -20.38 1.56
CA TYR A 82 -14.08 -19.90 2.09
C TYR A 82 -15.25 -20.38 1.22
N ALA A 83 -15.64 -21.64 1.40
CA ALA A 83 -16.99 -22.06 1.03
C ALA A 83 -17.94 -21.76 2.22
N PRO A 84 -19.15 -21.22 1.99
CA PRO A 84 -20.10 -20.96 3.07
C PRO A 84 -20.63 -22.29 3.62
N THR A 85 -20.11 -22.72 4.77
CA THR A 85 -20.65 -23.83 5.56
C THR A 85 -22.05 -23.48 6.07
N PRO A 86 -23.01 -24.43 6.16
CA PRO A 86 -24.31 -24.18 6.74
C PRO A 86 -24.18 -23.57 8.15
N PRO A 87 -24.91 -22.49 8.46
CA PRO A 87 -24.81 -21.80 9.74
C PRO A 87 -25.16 -22.76 10.88
N GLY A 88 -24.22 -23.00 11.79
CA GLY A 88 -24.48 -23.72 13.03
C GLY A 88 -25.44 -22.90 13.88
N ARG A 89 -26.70 -23.32 13.99
CA ARG A 89 -27.65 -22.71 14.93
C ARG A 89 -27.19 -22.99 16.36
N LEU A 90 -26.96 -21.92 17.12
CA LEU A 90 -26.60 -22.00 18.52
C LEU A 90 -27.81 -22.56 19.32
N PRO A 91 -27.64 -23.61 20.16
CA PRO A 91 -28.62 -23.94 21.17
C PRO A 91 -28.55 -22.89 22.27
N GLY A 92 -29.58 -22.04 22.30
CA GLY A 92 -29.76 -20.94 23.25
C GLY A 92 -31.02 -20.18 22.86
N ASN A 93 -31.88 -19.90 23.82
CA ASN A 93 -33.22 -19.30 23.67
C ASN A 93 -33.16 -17.79 23.31
N ASN A 94 -32.26 -17.41 22.40
CA ASN A 94 -32.06 -16.02 21.99
C ASN A 94 -33.14 -15.69 20.95
N THR A 95 -34.21 -15.05 21.42
CA THR A 95 -35.33 -14.55 20.60
C THR A 95 -34.94 -13.39 19.67
N ARG A 96 -33.69 -12.93 19.72
CA ARG A 96 -33.16 -11.89 18.83
C ARG A 96 -32.64 -12.53 17.54
N ALA A 97 -33.02 -11.95 16.41
CA ALA A 97 -32.49 -12.36 15.12
C ALA A 97 -30.97 -12.18 15.11
N ALA A 98 -30.23 -13.21 14.72
CA ALA A 98 -28.78 -13.10 14.65
C ALA A 98 -28.37 -12.08 13.58
N ARG A 99 -27.51 -11.14 13.95
CA ARG A 99 -27.10 -10.00 13.10
C ARG A 99 -25.65 -10.08 12.68
N PHE A 100 -24.84 -10.81 13.45
CA PHE A 100 -23.40 -10.88 13.28
C PHE A 100 -22.96 -12.32 13.04
N GLN A 101 -21.93 -12.49 12.23
CA GLN A 101 -21.33 -13.78 11.93
C GLN A 101 -19.92 -13.87 12.52
N VAL A 102 -19.61 -15.03 13.09
CA VAL A 102 -18.29 -15.37 13.61
C VAL A 102 -17.86 -16.68 12.97
N GLY A 103 -16.83 -16.61 12.13
CA GLY A 103 -16.21 -17.76 11.50
C GLY A 103 -14.96 -18.18 12.24
N LEU A 104 -14.92 -19.42 12.71
CA LEU A 104 -13.73 -20.04 13.24
C LEU A 104 -12.83 -20.55 12.11
N LYS A 105 -11.54 -20.71 12.40
CA LYS A 105 -10.54 -21.23 11.45
C LYS A 105 -10.77 -22.69 11.06
N ASN A 106 -11.51 -23.44 11.87
CA ASN A 106 -11.93 -24.80 11.55
C ASN A 106 -13.11 -24.85 10.55
N GLY A 107 -13.58 -23.69 10.06
CA GLY A 107 -14.67 -23.59 9.09
C GLY A 107 -16.08 -23.56 9.71
N LEU A 108 -16.20 -23.65 11.05
CA LEU A 108 -17.48 -23.46 11.73
C LEU A 108 -17.87 -21.99 11.75
N VAL A 109 -19.11 -21.70 11.37
CA VAL A 109 -19.67 -20.34 11.41
C VAL A 109 -20.82 -20.31 12.41
N TYR A 110 -20.71 -19.39 13.36
CA TYR A 110 -21.73 -19.08 14.36
C TYR A 110 -22.40 -17.76 14.01
N ASN A 111 -23.71 -17.68 14.25
CA ASN A 111 -24.45 -16.44 14.16
C ASN A 111 -24.82 -15.98 15.56
N ALA A 112 -24.56 -14.73 15.88
CA ALA A 112 -24.84 -14.12 17.18
C ALA A 112 -25.65 -12.83 17.00
N SER A 113 -26.37 -12.45 18.04
CA SER A 113 -27.04 -11.15 18.13
C SER A 113 -26.10 -10.06 18.60
N ASP A 114 -25.12 -10.42 19.42
CA ASP A 114 -24.11 -9.53 19.98
C ASP A 114 -22.73 -10.20 20.00
N VAL A 115 -21.69 -9.44 19.64
CA VAL A 115 -20.30 -9.92 19.56
C VAL A 115 -19.41 -8.87 20.22
N GLU A 116 -18.88 -9.20 21.38
CA GLU A 116 -17.98 -8.32 22.13
C GLU A 116 -16.55 -8.85 22.12
N THR A 117 -15.59 -8.00 21.78
CA THR A 117 -14.17 -8.30 21.95
C THR A 117 -13.70 -7.88 23.35
N LYS A 118 -13.20 -8.83 24.14
CA LYS A 118 -12.62 -8.54 25.47
C LYS A 118 -11.12 -8.81 25.46
N THR A 119 -10.36 -7.82 25.94
CA THR A 119 -8.92 -7.94 26.17
C THR A 119 -8.67 -7.77 27.67
N PRO A 120 -8.66 -8.87 28.45
CA PRO A 120 -8.38 -8.79 29.88
C PRO A 120 -6.94 -8.31 30.12
N LEU A 121 -6.69 -7.68 31.27
CA LEU A 121 -5.33 -7.25 31.67
C LEU A 121 -4.36 -8.43 31.75
N PHE A 122 -4.88 -9.62 32.06
CA PHE A 122 -4.14 -10.87 32.12
C PHE A 122 -4.85 -11.94 31.27
N GLY A 123 -4.06 -12.69 30.51
CA GLY A 123 -4.55 -13.77 29.65
C GLY A 123 -4.70 -13.37 28.19
N ARG A 124 -5.40 -14.21 27.42
CA ARG A 124 -5.61 -14.02 25.98
C ARG A 124 -6.90 -13.25 25.72
N SER A 125 -6.90 -12.43 24.68
CA SER A 125 -8.12 -11.81 24.17
C SER A 125 -9.11 -12.90 23.73
N TYR A 126 -10.40 -12.66 23.94
CA TYR A 126 -11.46 -13.58 23.51
C TYR A 126 -12.68 -12.81 22.99
N LEU A 127 -13.47 -13.47 22.14
CA LEU A 127 -14.78 -13.01 21.71
C LEU A 127 -15.83 -13.59 22.65
N LEU A 128 -16.79 -12.75 23.03
CA LEU A 128 -17.96 -13.14 23.79
C LEU A 128 -19.18 -13.00 22.87
N LEU A 129 -19.84 -14.12 22.58
CA LEU A 129 -21.05 -14.18 21.75
C LEU A 129 -22.27 -14.23 22.65
N ASP A 130 -23.20 -13.30 22.45
CA ASP A 130 -24.46 -13.15 23.19
C ASP A 130 -24.27 -13.17 24.72
N GLY A 131 -23.12 -12.72 25.22
CA GLY A 131 -22.79 -12.70 26.66
C GLY A 131 -22.50 -14.08 27.29
N GLN A 132 -22.62 -15.18 26.55
CA GLN A 132 -22.53 -16.54 27.13
C GLN A 132 -21.35 -17.36 26.60
N ARG A 133 -21.10 -17.32 25.28
CA ARG A 133 -20.10 -18.19 24.65
C ARG A 133 -18.79 -17.46 24.45
N LYS A 134 -17.72 -18.06 24.94
CA LYS A 134 -16.37 -17.53 24.82
C LYS A 134 -15.59 -18.31 23.76
N PHE A 135 -14.98 -17.58 22.83
CA PHE A 135 -14.03 -18.12 21.85
C PHE A 135 -12.69 -17.41 21.97
N ASP A 136 -11.58 -18.15 22.01
CA ASP A 136 -10.25 -17.56 21.96
C ASP A 136 -10.08 -16.85 20.61
N LEU A 137 -9.59 -15.62 20.62
CA LEU A 137 -9.37 -14.85 19.40
C LEU A 137 -8.47 -15.60 18.41
N ASN A 138 -7.57 -16.47 18.87
CA ASN A 138 -6.71 -17.30 18.02
C ASN A 138 -7.45 -18.40 17.24
N GLU A 139 -8.67 -18.78 17.65
CA GLU A 139 -9.49 -19.77 16.93
C GLU A 139 -10.40 -19.09 15.89
N VAL A 140 -10.57 -17.78 16.00
CA VAL A 140 -11.42 -16.97 15.14
C VAL A 140 -10.67 -16.61 13.85
N GLY A 141 -11.28 -16.90 12.70
CA GLY A 141 -10.78 -16.48 11.39
C GLY A 141 -11.36 -15.14 10.97
N PHE A 142 -12.66 -14.93 11.18
CA PHE A 142 -13.32 -13.64 10.96
C PHE A 142 -14.47 -13.46 11.95
N TYR A 143 -14.82 -12.22 12.23
CA TYR A 143 -16.01 -11.90 13.03
C TYR A 143 -16.60 -10.56 12.61
N GLU A 144 -17.87 -10.38 12.88
CA GLU A 144 -18.59 -9.13 12.69
C GLU A 144 -19.07 -8.62 14.04
N ASP A 145 -19.03 -7.31 14.22
CA ASP A 145 -19.61 -6.62 15.35
C ASP A 145 -20.33 -5.36 14.87
N GLU A 146 -20.84 -4.55 15.81
CA GLU A 146 -21.53 -3.29 15.50
C GLU A 146 -20.68 -2.27 14.72
N THR A 147 -19.36 -2.36 14.84
CA THR A 147 -18.39 -1.43 14.24
C THR A 147 -17.92 -1.87 12.86
N GLY A 148 -18.01 -3.16 12.53
CA GLY A 148 -17.75 -3.67 11.19
C GLY A 148 -17.33 -5.14 11.13
N HIS A 149 -16.70 -5.51 10.00
CA HIS A 149 -16.20 -6.84 9.75
C HIS A 149 -14.69 -6.91 9.99
N TYR A 150 -14.24 -7.92 10.72
CA TYR A 150 -12.85 -8.13 11.11
C TYR A 150 -12.36 -9.47 10.62
N VAL A 151 -11.13 -9.50 10.12
CA VAL A 151 -10.45 -10.73 9.69
C VAL A 151 -9.17 -10.86 10.49
N ARG A 152 -8.93 -12.05 11.03
CA ARG A 152 -7.72 -12.37 11.76
C ARG A 152 -6.83 -13.26 10.90
N THR A 153 -5.67 -12.75 10.52
CA THR A 153 -4.72 -13.48 9.68
C THR A 153 -3.28 -13.11 10.02
N THR A 154 -2.33 -13.86 9.50
CA THR A 154 -0.91 -13.53 9.54
C THR A 154 -0.60 -12.45 8.51
N LEU A 155 0.04 -11.37 8.95
CA LEU A 155 0.42 -10.27 8.06
C LEU A 155 1.65 -10.66 7.22
N PRO A 156 1.82 -10.09 6.00
CA PRO A 156 3.01 -10.31 5.20
C PRO A 156 4.29 -9.95 5.98
N GLY A 157 5.20 -10.91 6.14
CA GLY A 157 6.45 -10.74 6.89
C GLY A 157 6.33 -10.84 8.41
N SER A 158 5.16 -11.19 8.94
CA SER A 158 4.93 -11.43 10.37
C SER A 158 4.53 -12.88 10.62
N SER A 159 5.09 -13.49 11.67
CA SER A 159 4.61 -14.78 12.20
C SER A 159 3.41 -14.61 13.15
N ARG A 160 3.15 -13.39 13.61
CA ARG A 160 2.04 -13.07 14.51
C ARG A 160 0.79 -12.76 13.72
N GLU A 161 -0.31 -13.30 14.20
CA GLU A 161 -1.63 -12.95 13.70
C GLU A 161 -2.03 -11.56 14.18
N SER A 162 -2.81 -10.89 13.35
CA SER A 162 -3.36 -9.58 13.67
C SER A 162 -4.80 -9.52 13.20
N THR A 163 -5.61 -8.75 13.93
CA THR A 163 -6.99 -8.48 13.55
C THR A 163 -7.00 -7.24 12.66
N LEU A 164 -7.49 -7.39 11.43
CA LEU A 164 -7.68 -6.30 10.49
C LEU A 164 -9.17 -5.98 10.37
N ARG A 165 -9.51 -4.70 10.36
CA ARG A 165 -10.86 -4.22 10.03
C ARG A 165 -11.02 -4.12 8.53
N ARG A 166 -12.14 -4.60 7.98
CA ARG A 166 -12.49 -4.40 6.57
C ARG A 166 -13.08 -3.00 6.38
N ASP A 167 -12.39 -2.17 5.60
CA ASP A 167 -12.81 -0.80 5.30
C ASP A 167 -13.70 -0.75 4.05
N LYS A 168 -13.41 -1.59 3.04
CA LYS A 168 -14.15 -1.63 1.78
C LYS A 168 -14.21 -3.04 1.22
N THR A 169 -15.39 -3.44 0.74
CA THR A 169 -15.61 -4.72 0.07
C THR A 169 -15.60 -4.56 -1.45
N GLY A 170 -15.01 -5.52 -2.15
CA GLY A 170 -14.99 -5.57 -3.62
C GLY A 170 -14.11 -6.72 -4.10
N ARG A 171 -13.85 -6.76 -5.43
CA ARG A 171 -12.83 -7.67 -5.98
C ARG A 171 -11.48 -7.40 -5.32
N ILE A 172 -11.14 -6.14 -5.11
CA ILE A 172 -10.12 -5.72 -4.17
C ILE A 172 -10.82 -5.24 -2.90
N SER A 173 -10.70 -6.05 -1.84
CA SER A 173 -11.17 -5.69 -0.51
C SER A 173 -10.05 -4.99 0.27
N LEU A 174 -10.37 -3.88 0.91
CA LEU A 174 -9.44 -3.08 1.71
C LEU A 174 -9.59 -3.42 3.19
N TYR A 175 -8.44 -3.54 3.85
CA TYR A 175 -8.33 -3.82 5.26
C TYR A 175 -7.43 -2.79 5.93
N SER A 176 -7.67 -2.49 7.19
CA SER A 176 -6.83 -1.60 7.98
C SER A 176 -6.56 -2.15 9.36
N ILE A 177 -5.39 -1.81 9.89
CA ILE A 177 -5.04 -2.01 11.29
C ILE A 177 -4.53 -0.70 11.85
N THR A 178 -5.02 -0.35 13.03
CA THR A 178 -4.61 0.83 13.76
C THR A 178 -3.66 0.42 14.86
N THR A 179 -2.42 0.89 14.81
CA THR A 179 -1.41 0.61 15.83
C THR A 179 -1.05 1.90 16.56
N SER A 180 -1.15 1.90 17.87
CA SER A 180 -0.68 3.01 18.71
C SER A 180 0.80 2.79 19.00
N GLN A 181 1.65 3.61 18.40
CA GLN A 181 3.09 3.60 18.64
C GLN A 181 3.41 4.61 19.75
N TYR A 182 4.11 4.14 20.77
CA TYR A 182 4.71 5.02 21.76
C TYR A 182 5.97 5.61 21.15
N SER A 183 5.93 6.90 20.84
CA SER A 183 7.14 7.65 20.49
C SER A 183 7.91 7.87 21.78
N SER A 184 8.86 6.98 22.11
CA SER A 184 9.81 7.26 23.17
C SER A 184 10.62 8.48 22.74
N GLY A 185 10.44 9.61 23.44
CA GLY A 185 11.10 10.87 23.11
C GLY A 185 12.63 10.76 23.03
N PRO A 186 13.32 11.81 22.54
CA PRO A 186 14.74 11.78 22.16
C PRO A 186 15.76 11.62 23.30
N GLY A 187 15.35 11.17 24.49
CA GLY A 187 16.19 10.97 25.67
C GLY A 187 16.05 9.60 26.33
N GLY A 188 15.27 8.68 25.75
CA GLY A 188 15.19 7.31 26.25
C GLY A 188 16.39 6.49 25.79
N PHE A 189 17.22 6.05 26.73
CA PHE A 189 18.24 5.00 26.56
C PHE A 189 17.58 3.65 26.19
N GLY A 190 16.98 3.58 25.00
CA GLY A 190 16.34 2.41 24.42
C GLY A 190 17.31 1.68 23.49
N TYR A 191 17.66 0.47 23.87
CA TYR A 191 18.48 -0.51 23.16
C TYR A 191 18.36 -0.49 21.61
N PRO A 192 19.46 -0.73 20.87
CA PRO A 192 19.48 -0.83 19.41
C PRO A 192 18.81 -2.15 18.96
N GLY A 193 17.47 -2.16 18.96
CA GLY A 193 16.65 -3.31 18.57
C GLY A 193 16.07 -3.15 17.17
N TYR A 194 16.68 -3.85 16.21
CA TYR A 194 16.09 -4.39 14.98
C TYR A 194 14.63 -4.02 14.65
N GLY A 195 14.43 -3.15 13.65
CA GLY A 195 13.18 -2.92 12.94
C GLY A 195 13.37 -1.75 11.97
N GLY A 196 13.58 -1.94 10.67
CA GLY A 196 12.70 -2.64 9.75
C GLY A 196 11.95 -1.59 8.92
N TYR A 197 12.53 -1.17 7.79
CA TYR A 197 11.90 -0.47 6.65
C TYR A 197 10.64 0.36 6.98
N GLY A 198 10.81 1.47 7.68
CA GLY A 198 9.77 2.47 7.94
C GLY A 198 9.93 3.69 7.04
N TYR A 199 9.13 3.75 5.97
CA TYR A 199 8.93 4.94 5.15
C TYR A 199 8.15 5.97 6.00
N GLY A 200 8.81 6.95 6.62
CA GLY A 200 8.08 7.98 7.36
C GLY A 200 8.91 8.92 8.23
N GLY A 201 9.12 10.14 7.73
CA GLY A 201 9.23 11.33 8.56
C GLY A 201 10.66 11.76 8.93
N TYR A 202 11.38 12.33 7.97
CA TYR A 202 12.43 13.30 8.27
C TYR A 202 11.76 14.55 8.85
N GLY A 203 11.57 14.57 10.18
CA GLY A 203 11.26 15.78 10.93
C GLY A 203 12.51 16.63 11.05
N MET A 204 12.75 17.49 10.06
CA MET A 204 13.79 18.51 10.11
C MET A 204 13.16 19.82 10.58
N GLY A 205 13.68 20.37 11.68
CA GLY A 205 13.58 21.79 11.99
C GLY A 205 12.30 22.25 12.68
N GLY A 206 12.31 22.24 14.01
CA GLY A 206 11.35 22.99 14.80
C GLY A 206 11.66 22.89 16.28
N MET A 207 12.08 24.01 16.86
CA MET A 207 12.10 24.25 18.31
C MET A 207 10.70 23.92 18.86
N GLY A 208 10.50 22.70 19.33
CA GLY A 208 9.19 22.20 19.71
C GLY A 208 9.39 21.15 20.78
N TYR A 209 8.83 21.44 21.96
CA TYR A 209 8.83 20.62 23.16
C TYR A 209 8.78 19.11 22.87
N PRO A 210 9.49 18.27 23.65
CA PRO A 210 9.45 16.82 23.53
C PRO A 210 8.05 16.33 23.86
N TYR A 211 7.19 16.29 22.85
CA TYR A 211 5.86 15.75 22.96
C TYR A 211 6.02 14.23 23.04
N ASN A 212 5.96 13.70 24.27
CA ASN A 212 5.74 12.28 24.55
C ASN A 212 4.32 11.91 24.08
N GLY A 213 4.12 11.89 22.77
CA GLY A 213 2.85 11.68 22.12
C GLY A 213 2.66 10.23 21.70
N TYR A 214 1.44 9.74 21.90
CA TYR A 214 0.96 8.54 21.23
C TYR A 214 0.79 8.87 19.75
N ARG A 215 1.51 8.15 18.88
CA ARG A 215 1.29 8.24 17.44
C ARG A 215 0.44 7.06 17.00
N THR A 216 -0.79 7.32 16.62
CA THR A 216 -1.65 6.31 16.00
C THR A 216 -1.30 6.19 14.52
N VAL A 217 -0.79 5.03 14.12
CA VAL A 217 -0.45 4.72 12.72
C VAL A 217 -1.49 3.75 12.18
N LYS A 218 -2.22 4.19 11.15
CA LYS A 218 -3.13 3.34 10.37
C LYS A 218 -2.33 2.71 9.22
N THR A 219 -2.22 1.38 9.22
CA THR A 219 -1.59 0.63 8.14
C THR A 219 -2.68 -0.06 7.32
N GLU A 220 -2.65 0.14 6.01
CA GLU A 220 -3.65 -0.39 5.07
C GLU A 220 -3.12 -1.63 4.33
N TYR A 221 -4.02 -2.58 4.10
CA TYR A 221 -3.79 -3.85 3.41
C TYR A 221 -4.90 -4.08 2.40
N PHE A 222 -4.71 -5.02 1.48
CA PHE A 222 -5.75 -5.43 0.56
C PHE A 222 -5.73 -6.93 0.30
N SER A 223 -6.87 -7.47 -0.12
CA SER A 223 -6.98 -8.83 -0.67
C SER A 223 -7.67 -8.75 -2.02
N LYS A 224 -7.15 -9.48 -3.01
CA LYS A 224 -7.76 -9.61 -4.34
C LYS A 224 -8.52 -10.94 -4.42
N ASP A 225 -9.79 -10.88 -4.82
CA ASP A 225 -10.68 -12.02 -5.09
C ASP A 225 -10.67 -13.05 -3.92
N ASN A 226 -10.69 -12.55 -2.67
CA ASN A 226 -10.57 -13.33 -1.42
C ASN A 226 -9.26 -14.12 -1.25
N GLY A 227 -8.21 -13.74 -1.99
CA GLY A 227 -6.87 -14.29 -1.86
C GLY A 227 -6.12 -13.81 -0.61
N PRO A 228 -4.81 -14.11 -0.50
CA PRO A 228 -4.01 -13.73 0.65
C PRO A 228 -3.96 -12.21 0.81
N ILE A 229 -3.95 -11.75 2.07
CA ILE A 229 -3.84 -10.34 2.40
C ILE A 229 -2.41 -9.86 2.09
N GLN A 230 -2.32 -8.74 1.37
CA GLN A 230 -1.07 -8.12 0.94
C GLN A 230 -0.99 -6.68 1.45
N SER A 231 0.22 -6.16 1.62
CA SER A 231 0.40 -4.75 1.99
C SER A 231 -0.07 -3.82 0.88
N LEU A 232 -0.77 -2.73 1.26
CA LEU A 232 -1.23 -1.72 0.30
C LEU A 232 -0.04 -0.90 -0.19
N SER A 233 0.60 -1.38 -1.24
CA SER A 233 1.69 -0.69 -1.93
C SER A 233 1.36 -0.55 -3.41
N THR A 234 1.83 0.52 -4.05
CA THR A 234 1.63 0.73 -5.51
C THR A 234 2.13 -0.48 -6.29
N ARG A 235 3.23 -1.12 -5.88
CA ARG A 235 3.78 -2.30 -6.54
C ARG A 235 2.84 -3.50 -6.47
N ASN A 236 2.32 -3.82 -5.28
CA ASN A 236 1.40 -4.94 -5.10
C ASN A 236 0.06 -4.68 -5.79
N LEU A 237 -0.44 -3.44 -5.72
CA LEU A 237 -1.64 -3.02 -6.44
C LEU A 237 -1.47 -3.13 -7.95
N MET A 238 -0.32 -2.74 -8.51
CA MET A 238 -0.04 -2.89 -9.95
C MET A 238 -0.03 -4.36 -10.35
N LEU A 239 0.54 -5.25 -9.54
CA LEU A 239 0.50 -6.69 -9.83
C LEU A 239 -0.94 -7.21 -9.77
N ALA A 240 -1.67 -6.84 -8.73
CA ALA A 240 -3.05 -7.26 -8.49
C ALA A 240 -4.05 -6.69 -9.49
N THR A 241 -3.79 -5.54 -10.13
CA THR A 241 -4.68 -4.91 -11.10
C THR A 241 -4.15 -5.00 -12.52
N SER A 242 -3.24 -5.93 -12.80
CA SER A 242 -2.60 -6.09 -14.12
C SER A 242 -3.60 -6.39 -15.25
N ASP A 243 -4.78 -6.90 -14.89
CA ASP A 243 -5.94 -7.16 -15.74
C ASP A 243 -6.82 -5.93 -16.04
N ASN A 244 -6.53 -4.74 -15.49
CA ASN A 244 -7.30 -3.52 -15.74
C ASN A 244 -6.41 -2.35 -16.16
N ALA A 245 -6.41 -2.02 -17.45
CA ALA A 245 -5.59 -0.97 -18.03
C ALA A 245 -5.85 0.43 -17.41
N GLY A 246 -7.10 0.73 -17.05
CA GLY A 246 -7.45 2.01 -16.43
C GLY A 246 -6.87 2.17 -15.02
N ALA A 247 -6.94 1.11 -14.21
CA ALA A 247 -6.32 1.09 -12.89
C ALA A 247 -4.79 1.18 -12.99
N GLN A 248 -4.17 0.50 -13.97
CA GLN A 248 -2.73 0.59 -14.22
C GLN A 248 -2.26 2.01 -14.48
N GLN A 249 -2.99 2.78 -15.30
CA GLN A 249 -2.61 4.16 -15.63
C GLN A 249 -2.55 5.05 -14.38
N LEU A 250 -3.55 4.96 -13.49
CA LEU A 250 -3.58 5.71 -12.23
C LEU A 250 -2.43 5.31 -11.28
N LEU A 251 -2.08 4.02 -11.24
CA LEU A 251 -0.98 3.51 -10.43
C LEU A 251 0.39 3.90 -11.00
N MET A 252 0.55 3.96 -12.31
CA MET A 252 1.76 4.48 -12.95
C MET A 252 1.97 5.95 -12.62
N GLU A 253 0.90 6.76 -12.60
CA GLU A 253 0.97 8.16 -12.16
C GLU A 253 1.38 8.26 -10.68
N SER A 254 0.82 7.42 -9.81
CA SER A 254 1.24 7.31 -8.41
C SER A 254 2.74 7.03 -8.27
N ARG A 255 3.31 6.16 -9.10
CA ARG A 255 4.76 5.86 -9.09
C ARG A 255 5.59 7.06 -9.53
N ARG A 256 5.14 7.83 -10.52
CA ARG A 256 5.81 9.07 -10.96
C ARG A 256 5.83 10.09 -9.81
N TYR A 257 4.72 10.26 -9.09
CA TYR A 257 4.70 11.14 -7.92
C TYR A 257 5.69 10.68 -6.85
N GLN A 258 5.81 9.39 -6.58
CA GLN A 258 6.80 8.87 -5.64
C GLN A 258 8.24 9.19 -6.08
N GLN A 259 8.55 9.05 -7.38
CA GLN A 259 9.86 9.40 -7.92
C GLN A 259 10.15 10.90 -7.82
N ILE A 260 9.17 11.76 -8.12
CA ILE A 260 9.29 13.21 -7.99
C ILE A 260 9.51 13.59 -6.53
N THR A 261 8.75 13.01 -5.60
CA THR A 261 8.92 13.24 -4.17
C THR A 261 10.32 12.85 -3.69
N VAL A 262 10.81 11.65 -4.04
CA VAL A 262 12.19 11.24 -3.71
C VAL A 262 13.21 12.18 -4.33
N GLY A 263 13.05 12.54 -5.61
CA GLY A 263 13.92 13.50 -6.28
C GLY A 263 13.94 14.86 -5.57
N SER A 264 12.78 15.37 -5.15
CA SER A 264 12.67 16.64 -4.43
C SER A 264 13.36 16.61 -3.06
N TYR A 265 13.33 15.47 -2.37
CA TYR A 265 14.07 15.31 -1.12
C TYR A 265 15.58 15.29 -1.35
N VAL A 266 16.06 14.58 -2.37
CA VAL A 266 17.50 14.54 -2.68
C VAL A 266 17.99 15.94 -3.09
N VAL A 267 17.25 16.62 -3.97
CA VAL A 267 17.61 17.98 -4.43
C VAL A 267 17.51 18.98 -3.28
N GLY A 268 16.39 19.02 -2.56
CA GLY A 268 16.17 19.95 -1.44
C GLY A 268 17.13 19.70 -0.27
N GLY A 269 17.37 18.45 0.09
CA GLY A 269 18.35 18.07 1.11
C GLY A 269 19.78 18.41 0.69
N GLY A 270 20.12 18.18 -0.59
CA GLY A 270 21.41 18.56 -1.14
C GLY A 270 21.64 20.08 -1.11
N LEU A 271 20.64 20.86 -1.53
CA LEU A 271 20.69 22.33 -1.48
C LEU A 271 20.78 22.85 -0.05
N LEU A 272 20.08 22.24 0.91
CA LEU A 272 20.19 22.60 2.33
C LEU A 272 21.60 22.35 2.86
N ILE A 273 22.17 21.16 2.63
CA ILE A 273 23.51 20.82 3.10
C ILE A 273 24.54 21.75 2.45
N ALA A 274 24.43 21.99 1.14
CA ALA A 274 25.32 22.90 0.43
C ALA A 274 25.22 24.34 0.97
N GLY A 275 23.99 24.83 1.22
CA GLY A 275 23.75 26.15 1.81
C GLY A 275 24.31 26.28 3.23
N LEU A 276 24.19 25.23 4.04
CA LEU A 276 24.77 25.18 5.39
C LEU A 276 26.29 25.18 5.35
N LEU A 277 26.92 24.35 4.50
CA LEU A 277 28.37 24.31 4.35
C LEU A 277 28.92 25.64 3.86
N GLN A 278 28.22 26.30 2.92
CA GLN A 278 28.58 27.62 2.44
C GLN A 278 28.44 28.70 3.54
N SER A 279 27.45 28.58 4.43
CA SER A 279 27.27 29.51 5.56
C SER A 279 28.35 29.41 6.65
N LEU A 280 29.09 28.30 6.69
CA LEU A 280 30.20 28.10 7.63
C LEU A 280 31.53 28.65 7.10
N GLN A 281 31.60 29.04 5.83
CA GLN A 281 32.80 29.68 5.28
C GLN A 281 32.86 31.14 5.79
N PRO A 282 33.93 31.54 6.52
CA PRO A 282 34.06 32.90 7.00
C PRO A 282 34.16 33.84 5.80
N THR A 283 33.17 34.70 5.65
CA THR A 283 33.19 35.78 4.66
C THR A 283 33.39 37.08 5.45
N ASP A 284 34.32 37.93 5.03
CA ASP A 284 34.82 39.08 5.81
C ASP A 284 33.76 40.17 6.11
N ASN A 285 32.53 40.03 5.61
CA ASN A 285 31.44 41.00 5.74
C ASN A 285 30.18 40.38 6.38
N GLY A 286 30.26 40.02 7.66
CA GLY A 286 29.10 39.72 8.51
C GLY A 286 28.39 38.38 8.22
N ARG A 287 27.78 37.80 9.26
CA ARG A 287 26.96 36.58 9.14
C ARG A 287 25.69 36.86 8.33
N SER A 288 25.77 36.75 7.02
CA SER A 288 24.60 36.75 6.13
C SER A 288 24.10 35.32 5.95
N ILE A 289 22.80 35.10 6.16
CA ILE A 289 22.15 33.81 5.87
C ILE A 289 22.21 33.61 4.36
N SER A 290 22.76 32.49 3.90
CA SER A 290 22.90 32.21 2.46
C SER A 290 21.53 32.24 1.76
N PRO A 291 21.38 32.96 0.63
CA PRO A 291 20.16 32.98 -0.18
C PRO A 291 19.65 31.58 -0.58
N MET A 292 20.53 30.58 -0.62
CA MET A 292 20.19 29.19 -0.90
C MET A 292 19.27 28.56 0.17
N VAL A 293 19.36 29.01 1.42
CA VAL A 293 18.49 28.54 2.50
C VAL A 293 17.04 28.95 2.25
N TYR A 294 16.82 30.17 1.74
CA TYR A 294 15.48 30.64 1.38
C TYR A 294 14.93 29.93 0.14
N ALA A 295 15.78 29.59 -0.82
CA ALA A 295 15.40 28.79 -1.98
C ALA A 295 14.99 27.34 -1.61
N ALA A 296 15.49 26.80 -0.50
CA ALA A 296 15.17 25.45 -0.06
C ALA A 296 13.76 25.29 0.52
N ILE A 297 13.20 26.36 1.11
CA ILE A 297 11.87 26.34 1.75
C ILE A 297 10.75 25.89 0.79
N PRO A 298 10.57 26.49 -0.42
CA PRO A 298 9.51 26.07 -1.33
C PRO A 298 9.68 24.64 -1.84
N VAL A 299 10.93 24.16 -2.00
CA VAL A 299 11.21 22.80 -2.46
C VAL A 299 10.76 21.74 -1.44
N LEU A 300 10.85 22.06 -0.14
CA LEU A 300 10.47 21.14 0.94
C LEU A 300 8.94 21.05 1.18
N ILE A 301 8.15 21.96 0.62
CA ILE A 301 6.68 21.92 0.70
C ILE A 301 6.10 20.92 -0.31
N VAL A 302 6.77 20.72 -1.44
CA VAL A 302 6.32 19.86 -2.56
C VAL A 302 5.94 18.42 -2.11
N PRO A 303 6.73 17.72 -1.29
CA PRO A 303 6.40 16.37 -0.82
C PRO A 303 5.04 16.24 -0.13
N ILE A 304 4.65 17.24 0.68
CA ILE A 304 3.42 17.18 1.49
C ILE A 304 2.20 17.14 0.59
N VAL A 305 2.18 17.98 -0.45
CA VAL A 305 1.06 18.05 -1.40
C VAL A 305 1.03 16.79 -2.28
N LEU A 306 2.18 16.29 -2.72
CA LEU A 306 2.26 15.12 -3.60
C LEU A 306 1.84 13.81 -2.92
N GLN A 307 2.13 13.63 -1.63
CA GLN A 307 1.76 12.42 -0.90
C GLN A 307 0.23 12.24 -0.84
N SER A 308 -0.54 13.33 -0.75
CA SER A 308 -2.00 13.29 -0.76
C SER A 308 -2.55 12.77 -2.10
N LYS A 309 -1.94 13.18 -3.21
CA LYS A 309 -2.31 12.73 -4.56
C LYS A 309 -2.03 11.25 -4.78
N GLN A 310 -0.90 10.74 -4.28
CA GLN A 310 -0.59 9.32 -4.36
C GLN A 310 -1.68 8.46 -3.70
N ALA A 311 -2.10 8.80 -2.48
CA ALA A 311 -3.15 8.06 -1.78
C ALA A 311 -4.50 8.16 -2.51
N SER A 312 -4.83 9.34 -3.06
CA SER A 312 -6.03 9.54 -3.87
C SER A 312 -6.03 8.64 -5.11
N ASN A 313 -4.93 8.64 -5.89
CA ASN A 313 -4.82 7.83 -7.11
C ASN A 313 -4.91 6.33 -6.83
N GLN A 314 -4.31 5.85 -5.73
CA GLN A 314 -4.45 4.45 -5.30
C GLN A 314 -5.91 4.10 -4.99
N ARG A 315 -6.63 4.96 -4.24
CA ARG A 315 -8.05 4.75 -3.91
C ARG A 315 -8.93 4.78 -5.16
N GLN A 316 -8.66 5.70 -6.10
CA GLN A 316 -9.36 5.78 -7.37
C GLN A 316 -9.11 4.54 -8.23
N ALA A 317 -7.87 4.05 -8.31
CA ALA A 317 -7.54 2.82 -9.04
C ALA A 317 -8.31 1.62 -8.48
N ILE A 318 -8.40 1.49 -7.16
CA ILE A 318 -9.18 0.43 -6.50
C ILE A 318 -10.68 0.60 -6.76
N ALA A 319 -11.19 1.82 -6.69
CA ALA A 319 -12.59 2.10 -6.98
C ALA A 319 -12.94 1.75 -8.43
N LEU A 320 -12.10 2.14 -9.39
CA LEU A 320 -12.25 1.84 -10.81
C LEU A 320 -12.19 0.33 -11.06
N TYR A 321 -11.23 -0.36 -10.43
CA TYR A 321 -11.11 -1.81 -10.54
C TYR A 321 -12.34 -2.55 -10.01
N ASN A 322 -12.88 -2.09 -8.87
CA ASN A 322 -14.07 -2.68 -8.27
C ASN A 322 -15.37 -2.33 -9.02
N ALA A 323 -15.38 -1.25 -9.81
CA ALA A 323 -16.53 -0.81 -10.58
C ALA A 323 -16.68 -1.54 -11.93
N GLY A 324 -15.59 -2.02 -12.53
CA GLY A 324 -15.59 -2.67 -13.85
C GLY A 324 -16.16 -4.10 -13.88
N LYS A 325 -17.32 -4.31 -13.27
CA LYS A 325 -18.10 -5.56 -13.38
C LYS A 325 -18.86 -5.63 -14.71
#